data_AF-A0A963NFQ8-F1
#
_entry.id   AF-A0A963NFQ8-F1
#
_cell.length_a   1.000
_cell.length_b   1.000
_cell.length_c   1.000
_cell.angle_alpha   90.00
_cell.angle_beta   90.00
_cell.angle_gamma   90.00
#
_symmetry.space_group_name_H-M   'P 1'
#
loop_
_entity.id
_entity.type
_entity.pdbx_description
1 polymer ?
#
loop_
_entity_poly.entity_id
_entity_poly.type
_entity_poly.pdbx_seq_one_letter_code
_entity_poly.pdbx_strand_id
1 'polypeptide(L)' 'PIIEQDVARADHTDTVEDLTARGRDTESQVLARAVKWHGEHRVLLNGHKTVVFR' A
#
# COMPACT_ATOMS: atom_id res chain seq x y z
N PRO A 1 10.11 -7.90 -1.25
CA PRO A 1 10.58 -6.54 -0.91
C PRO A 1 9.39 -5.55 -0.96
N ILE A 2 9.24 -4.67 0.03
CA ILE A 2 8.07 -3.75 0.13
C ILE A 2 8.23 -2.58 -0.85
N ILE A 3 7.20 -2.30 -1.67
CA ILE A 3 7.19 -1.20 -2.66
C ILE A 3 6.51 0.06 -2.11
N GLU A 4 5.33 -0.10 -1.51
CA GLU A 4 4.49 0.99 -0.99
C GLU A 4 3.72 0.48 0.24
N GLN A 5 3.51 1.36 1.21
CA GLN A 5 2.67 1.10 2.37
C GLN A 5 1.90 2.36 2.73
N ASP A 6 0.70 2.17 3.26
CA ASP A 6 -0.14 3.25 3.76
C ASP A 6 -0.91 2.77 4.98
N VAL A 7 -1.49 3.72 5.71
CA VAL A 7 -2.22 3.46 6.95
C VAL A 7 -3.55 4.19 6.94
N ALA A 8 -4.59 3.54 7.46
CA ALA A 8 -5.84 4.20 7.80
C ALA A 8 -5.94 4.40 9.32
N ARG A 9 -6.59 5.49 9.74
CA ARG A 9 -6.91 5.70 11.15
C ARG A 9 -7.98 4.71 11.58
N ALA A 10 -7.82 4.16 12.78
CA ALA A 10 -8.79 3.33 13.48
C ALA A 10 -9.09 3.92 14.86
N ASP A 11 -10.29 3.68 15.34
CA ASP A 11 -10.82 4.10 16.63
C ASP A 11 -11.47 2.92 17.37
N HIS A 12 -11.59 3.06 18.69
CA HIS A 12 -12.18 2.06 19.58
C HIS A 12 -13.67 1.75 19.30
N THR A 13 -14.39 2.64 18.61
CA THR A 13 -15.79 2.39 18.22
C THR A 13 -15.92 1.55 16.96
N ASP A 14 -14.83 1.27 16.26
CA ASP A 14 -14.88 0.59 14.96
C ASP A 14 -15.22 -0.89 15.11
N THR A 15 -16.18 -1.34 14.30
CA THR A 15 -16.50 -2.76 14.18
C THR A 15 -15.49 -3.47 13.26
N VAL A 16 -15.55 -4.81 13.25
CA VAL A 16 -14.73 -5.62 12.34
C VAL A 16 -15.09 -5.30 10.89
N GLU A 17 -16.36 -5.08 10.61
CA GLU A 17 -16.87 -4.70 9.30
C GLU A 17 -16.32 -3.34 8.86
N ASP A 18 -16.29 -2.34 9.75
CA ASP A 18 -15.73 -1.01 9.47
C ASP A 18 -14.23 -1.05 9.18
N LEU A 19 -13.49 -1.87 9.94
CA LEU A 19 -12.06 -2.09 9.71
C LEU A 19 -11.82 -2.82 8.38
N THR A 20 -12.66 -3.80 8.05
CA THR A 20 -12.56 -4.55 6.78
C THR A 20 -12.81 -3.65 5.57
N ALA A 21 -13.84 -2.81 5.64
CA ALA A 21 -14.16 -1.84 4.58
C ALA A 21 -12.99 -0.86 4.36
N ARG A 22 -12.47 -0.22 5.42
CA ARG A 22 -11.31 0.69 5.31
C ARG A 22 -10.03 -0.01 4.88
N GLY A 23 -9.83 -1.24 5.35
CA GLY A 23 -8.72 -2.10 4.92
C GLY A 23 -8.73 -2.27 3.41
N ARG A 24 -9.89 -2.65 2.85
CA ARG A 24 -10.07 -2.82 1.40
C ARG A 24 -9.79 -1.55 0.60
N ASP A 25 -10.22 -0.39 1.10
CA ASP A 25 -9.95 0.89 0.45
C ASP A 25 -8.45 1.22 0.46
N THR A 26 -7.79 1.03 1.60
CA THR A 26 -6.34 1.25 1.77
C THR A 26 -5.54 0.30 0.88
N GLU A 27 -5.89 -0.99 0.87
CA GLU A 27 -5.28 -2.01 0.02
C GLU A 27 -5.39 -1.67 -1.47
N SER A 28 -6.59 -1.26 -1.90
CA SER A 28 -6.85 -0.91 -3.30
C SER A 28 -6.00 0.28 -3.76
N GLN A 29 -5.88 1.31 -2.92
CA GLN A 29 -5.07 2.49 -3.23
C GLN A 29 -3.56 2.19 -3.22
N VAL A 30 -3.06 1.48 -2.20
CA VAL A 30 -1.65 1.09 -2.10
C VAL A 30 -1.24 0.22 -3.29
N LEU A 31 -2.06 -0.77 -3.64
CA LEU A 31 -1.79 -1.64 -4.76
C LEU A 31 -1.79 -0.87 -6.08
N ALA A 32 -2.77 0.01 -6.32
CA ALA A 32 -2.83 0.81 -7.53
C ALA A 32 -1.57 1.68 -7.72
N ARG A 33 -1.08 2.32 -6.64
CA ARG A 33 0.17 3.12 -6.69
C ARG A 33 1.40 2.24 -6.96
N ALA A 34 1.52 1.11 -6.27
CA ALA A 34 2.64 0.18 -6.45
C ALA A 34 2.68 -0.39 -7.88
N VAL A 35 1.53 -0.80 -8.44
CA VAL A 35 1.41 -1.30 -9.82
C VAL A 35 1.77 -0.21 -10.82
N LYS A 36 1.32 1.03 -10.59
CA LYS A 36 1.68 2.17 -11.45
C LYS A 36 3.18 2.39 -11.50
N TRP A 37 3.86 2.47 -10.35
CA TRP A 37 5.32 2.65 -10.32
C TRP A 37 6.07 1.46 -10.94
N HIS A 38 5.57 0.25 -10.75
CA HIS A 38 6.14 -0.92 -11.37
C HIS A 38 6.01 -0.87 -12.91
N GLY A 39 4.82 -0.53 -13.43
CA GLY A 39 4.58 -0.36 -14.87
C GLY A 39 5.38 0.78 -15.50
N GLU A 40 5.62 1.86 -14.74
CA GLU A 40 6.48 2.99 -15.14
C GLU A 40 7.99 2.68 -14.99
N HIS A 41 8.38 1.46 -14.63
CA HIS A 41 9.78 1.04 -14.45
C HIS A 41 10.53 1.84 -13.37
N ARG A 42 9.81 2.29 -12.33
CA ARG A 42 10.33 3.13 -11.24
C ARG A 42 10.76 2.35 -10.00
N VAL A 43 10.64 1.03 -10.02
CA VAL A 43 10.95 0.14 -8.89
C VAL A 43 12.19 -0.69 -9.21
N LEU A 44 13.26 -0.50 -8.43
CA LEU A 44 14.49 -1.27 -8.52
C LEU A 44 14.69 -2.14 -7.27
N LEU A 45 15.06 -3.40 -7.46
CA LEU A 45 15.38 -4.31 -6.36
C LEU A 45 16.75 -3.96 -5.75
N ASN A 46 16.83 -3.96 -4.41
CA ASN A 46 18.05 -3.78 -3.64
C ASN A 46 18.12 -4.84 -2.53
N GLY A 47 18.53 -6.06 -2.90
CA GLY A 47 18.48 -7.23 -2.03
C GLY A 47 17.06 -7.48 -1.53
N HIS A 48 16.84 -7.36 -0.22
CA HIS A 48 15.53 -7.53 0.41
C HIS A 48 14.66 -6.26 0.43
N LYS A 49 15.17 -5.13 -0.09
CA LYS A 49 14.48 -3.82 -0.15
C LYS A 49 14.22 -3.42 -1.61
N THR A 50 13.45 -2.34 -1.81
CA THR A 50 13.29 -1.70 -3.12
C THR A 50 13.67 -0.22 -3.05
N VAL A 51 14.22 0.31 -4.14
CA VAL A 51 14.37 1.75 -4.37
C VAL A 51 13.27 2.17 -5.34
N VAL A 52 12.50 3.20 -4.97
CA VAL A 52 11.41 3.75 -5.79
C VAL A 52 11.78 5.16 -6.23
N PHE A 53 11.88 5.40 -7.54
CA PHE A 53 12.21 6.73 -8.09
C PHE A 53 10.94 7.61 -8.11
N ARG A 54 10.98 8.80 -7.49
CA ARG A 54 9.85 9.74 -7.40
C ARG A 54 9.80 10.74 -8.53
#